data_AF-A0AA34TS81-F1
#
_entry.id   AF-A0AA34TS81-F1
#
_cell.length_a   1.000
_cell.length_b   1.000
_cell.length_c   1.000
_cell.angle_alpha   90.00
_cell.angle_beta   90.00
_cell.angle_gamma   90.00
#
_symmetry.space_group_name_H-M   'P 1'
#
loop_
_entity.id
_entity.type
_entity.pdbx_description
1 polymer ?
#
loop_
_entity_poly.entity_id
_entity_poly.type
_entity_poly.pdbx_seq_one_letter_code
_entity_poly.pdbx_strand_id
1 'polypeptide(L)'
;MKKVSILAAAIAVALTGCGSDSSNSGVTTPAEPSTTTNKFIDAAVEGIYYSTSSGSKGVTNSEGEFTAKSNDTVTFFIGGENGLKVGAASNRDVLTPFEAAGKYDRALNLAILLQSLDNQFGNASDEVLTIPDALREPDAATLAKMKSLSLDDRDSVTDFLTAMGVTSITSESEALAHMEKAFGEKSGTVRGSTDANPFVAKNGQFIRSIMVRQYDINDPNNRPNDKTMLVHADKMLPKAVFEHTRGTPYFIYQDSANGLIAVSDSDSLLSGAQAEEYISCVLTGSSAGCNQTAHPDFTLNAPFSYLLLDKSKENTTPKPESYDWVPFIEGNQQVLNRYTPNKLEDDRNEGDADPSYQYETLSGSYDPITKIYTQIRSKTELSDPSSESSKAKRIEESLNFYYHVETPSDERYVDFTGSWDTTQICADGQNAVMRMVFDSEGATVSGKECNANSPADLEDSGKKYTYEELAAIDYWWFNISGRESKATLTDLNSVVRFCDDTDNGYIPGSGDKCPVDAKGNNQEYIIKWEYQPAGTNWDEGLLTRRKMTPDGSTTGRVSIMQKIN
;
A
#
# COMPACT_ATOMS: atom_id res chain seq x y z
N MET A 1 21.61 -65.69 -9.37
CA MET A 1 20.73 -65.19 -8.30
C MET A 1 19.51 -64.60 -8.97
N LYS A 2 18.33 -65.13 -8.62
CA LYS A 2 17.03 -64.99 -9.33
C LYS A 2 16.39 -63.65 -8.94
N LYS A 3 16.13 -62.73 -9.88
CA LYS A 3 14.91 -62.55 -10.71
C LYS A 3 13.74 -61.86 -9.98
N VAL A 4 13.39 -60.69 -10.55
CA VAL A 4 12.04 -60.20 -10.91
C VAL A 4 11.29 -59.33 -9.90
N SER A 5 10.92 -58.14 -10.41
CA SER A 5 9.92 -57.14 -9.99
C SER A 5 8.57 -57.72 -9.55
N ILE A 6 7.71 -56.91 -8.91
CA ILE A 6 6.28 -56.71 -9.29
C ILE A 6 5.51 -55.82 -8.29
N LEU A 7 4.75 -54.88 -8.89
CA LEU A 7 3.44 -54.29 -8.56
C LEU A 7 3.12 -53.55 -7.25
N ALA A 8 2.58 -52.35 -7.52
CA ALA A 8 1.42 -51.71 -6.91
C ALA A 8 0.25 -52.62 -6.51
N ALA A 9 -0.42 -52.29 -5.41
CA ALA A 9 -1.87 -52.50 -5.26
C ALA A 9 -2.44 -51.54 -4.21
N ALA A 10 -3.53 -50.89 -4.59
CA ALA A 10 -4.37 -50.01 -3.80
C ALA A 10 -4.97 -50.72 -2.58
N ILE A 11 -5.12 -49.99 -1.48
CA ILE A 11 -5.95 -50.41 -0.34
C ILE A 11 -7.05 -49.38 -0.18
N ALA A 12 -8.27 -49.81 -0.54
CA ALA A 12 -9.52 -49.17 -0.15
C ALA A 12 -9.71 -49.38 1.36
N VAL A 13 -9.93 -48.30 2.10
CA VAL A 13 -10.31 -48.37 3.52
C VAL A 13 -11.83 -48.22 3.61
N ALA A 14 -12.47 -49.33 3.97
CA ALA A 14 -13.86 -49.38 4.38
C ALA A 14 -14.00 -48.77 5.79
N LEU A 15 -15.00 -47.91 5.97
CA LEU A 15 -15.45 -47.47 7.29
C LEU A 15 -16.18 -48.62 7.99
N THR A 16 -15.67 -49.03 9.15
CA THR A 16 -16.47 -49.63 10.22
C THR A 16 -15.94 -49.14 11.56
N GLY A 17 -16.79 -48.46 12.33
CA GLY A 17 -16.49 -48.05 13.69
C GLY A 17 -16.74 -49.15 14.72
N CYS A 18 -16.09 -49.03 15.88
CA CYS A 18 -16.68 -49.13 17.22
C CYS A 18 -15.56 -48.85 18.24
N GLY A 19 -15.88 -48.11 19.31
CA GLY A 19 -14.90 -47.57 20.25
C GLY A 19 -14.42 -48.53 21.36
N SER A 20 -13.43 -48.05 22.10
CA SER A 20 -13.30 -48.23 23.56
C SER A 20 -12.27 -47.25 24.12
N ASP A 21 -12.58 -46.69 25.28
CA ASP A 21 -11.72 -45.87 26.15
C ASP A 21 -10.26 -46.36 26.26
N SER A 22 -9.32 -45.42 26.17
CA SER A 22 -8.08 -45.36 26.98
C SER A 22 -7.34 -44.06 26.71
N SER A 23 -7.14 -43.30 27.80
CA SER A 23 -6.32 -42.11 27.93
C SER A 23 -4.88 -42.29 27.40
N ASN A 24 -4.40 -41.37 26.56
CA ASN A 24 -3.18 -40.57 26.75
C ASN A 24 -2.82 -39.76 25.48
N SER A 25 -2.24 -38.57 25.72
CA SER A 25 -1.50 -37.72 24.77
C SER A 25 -2.33 -37.05 23.66
N GLY A 26 -2.86 -35.88 23.99
CA GLY A 26 -3.35 -34.91 23.03
C GLY A 26 -2.25 -34.49 22.07
N VAL A 27 -2.21 -35.14 20.91
CA VAL A 27 -1.78 -34.49 19.68
C VAL A 27 -3.02 -33.76 19.18
N THR A 28 -3.12 -32.47 19.49
CA THR A 28 -4.07 -31.59 18.82
C THR A 28 -3.60 -31.49 17.37
N THR A 29 -4.20 -32.30 16.49
CA THR A 29 -4.17 -32.01 15.05
C THR A 29 -4.58 -30.55 14.88
N PRO A 30 -3.83 -29.70 14.16
CA PRO A 30 -4.24 -28.33 13.91
C PRO A 30 -5.66 -28.33 13.35
N ALA A 31 -6.57 -27.60 13.99
CA ALA A 31 -7.93 -27.45 13.46
C ALA A 31 -7.81 -26.77 12.09
N GLU A 32 -8.41 -27.37 11.06
CA GLU A 32 -8.52 -26.74 9.74
C GLU A 32 -9.17 -25.36 9.90
N PRO A 33 -8.63 -24.31 9.25
CA PRO A 33 -9.18 -22.97 9.34
C PRO A 33 -10.63 -22.95 8.87
N SER A 34 -11.50 -22.35 9.67
CA SER A 34 -12.94 -22.29 9.38
C SER A 34 -13.24 -21.35 8.23
N THR A 35 -14.15 -21.75 7.34
CA THR A 35 -14.72 -20.87 6.33
C THR A 35 -15.71 -19.90 6.98
N THR A 36 -15.57 -18.61 6.69
CA THR A 36 -16.46 -17.54 7.15
C THR A 36 -17.13 -16.87 5.96
N THR A 37 -18.34 -16.35 6.17
CA THR A 37 -18.99 -15.39 5.26
C THR A 37 -18.67 -13.99 5.74
N ASN A 38 -18.21 -13.14 4.84
CA ASN A 38 -17.69 -11.80 5.10
C ASN A 38 -18.25 -10.83 4.06
N LYS A 39 -18.04 -9.51 4.21
CA LYS A 39 -18.65 -8.51 3.33
C LYS A 39 -17.66 -7.52 2.75
N PHE A 40 -17.87 -7.11 1.50
CA PHE A 40 -17.21 -5.96 0.88
C PHE A 40 -18.18 -4.76 0.85
N ILE A 41 -17.83 -3.67 1.55
CA ILE A 41 -18.74 -2.55 1.83
C ILE A 41 -18.18 -1.19 1.36
N ASP A 42 -18.85 -0.64 0.34
CA ASP A 42 -19.05 0.80 0.03
C ASP A 42 -20.53 0.87 -0.34
N ALA A 43 -21.40 0.75 0.67
CA ALA A 43 -22.66 -0.02 0.61
C ALA A 43 -22.42 -1.49 0.18
N ALA A 44 -23.44 -2.36 0.18
CA ALA A 44 -23.22 -3.74 -0.24
C ALA A 44 -22.76 -3.76 -1.71
N VAL A 45 -21.52 -4.19 -2.00
CA VAL A 45 -21.02 -4.21 -3.39
C VAL A 45 -21.34 -5.55 -4.01
N GLU A 46 -22.30 -5.59 -4.93
CA GLU A 46 -22.73 -6.77 -5.65
C GLU A 46 -21.95 -6.93 -6.96
N GLY A 47 -21.37 -8.10 -7.20
CA GLY A 47 -20.75 -8.40 -8.48
C GLY A 47 -19.22 -8.25 -8.53
N ILE A 48 -18.55 -7.94 -7.41
CA ILE A 48 -17.08 -7.89 -7.38
C ILE A 48 -16.52 -9.31 -7.34
N TYR A 49 -15.60 -9.61 -8.25
CA TYR A 49 -14.95 -10.91 -8.29
C TYR A 49 -13.90 -10.99 -7.19
N TYR A 50 -13.76 -12.14 -6.55
CA TYR A 50 -12.72 -12.37 -5.56
C TYR A 50 -12.04 -13.73 -5.75
N SER A 51 -10.77 -13.79 -5.37
CA SER A 51 -10.00 -15.02 -5.21
C SER A 51 -9.28 -15.04 -3.88
N THR A 52 -9.12 -16.20 -3.27
CA THR A 52 -8.44 -16.37 -1.98
C THR A 52 -7.11 -17.09 -2.12
N SER A 53 -6.20 -16.89 -1.16
CA SER A 53 -4.91 -17.59 -1.15
C SER A 53 -5.02 -19.11 -0.98
N SER A 54 -6.15 -19.64 -0.49
CA SER A 54 -6.46 -21.08 -0.51
C SER A 54 -7.10 -21.57 -1.81
N GLY A 55 -7.24 -20.71 -2.83
CA GLY A 55 -7.74 -21.05 -4.16
C GLY A 55 -9.26 -20.99 -4.32
N SER A 56 -10.00 -20.50 -3.32
CA SER A 56 -11.45 -20.26 -3.45
C SER A 56 -11.69 -19.04 -4.33
N LYS A 57 -12.75 -19.06 -5.13
CA LYS A 57 -13.09 -18.00 -6.09
C LYS A 57 -14.60 -17.79 -6.11
N GLY A 58 -15.03 -16.56 -6.37
CA GLY A 58 -16.45 -16.25 -6.49
C GLY A 58 -16.71 -14.80 -6.83
N VAL A 59 -17.97 -14.42 -6.69
CA VAL A 59 -18.46 -13.06 -6.88
C VAL A 59 -19.30 -12.70 -5.66
N THR A 60 -19.23 -11.45 -5.20
CA THR A 60 -20.07 -11.00 -4.09
C THR A 60 -21.55 -10.99 -4.47
N ASN A 61 -22.40 -11.38 -3.52
CA ASN A 61 -23.85 -11.35 -3.70
C ASN A 61 -24.44 -9.94 -3.45
N SER A 62 -25.77 -9.81 -3.46
CA SER A 62 -26.49 -8.55 -3.24
C SER A 62 -26.32 -7.96 -1.83
N GLU A 63 -25.86 -8.75 -0.86
CA GLU A 63 -25.49 -8.26 0.49
C GLU A 63 -23.99 -7.92 0.59
N GLY A 64 -23.26 -7.96 -0.54
CA GLY A 64 -21.81 -7.77 -0.59
C GLY A 64 -21.02 -8.97 -0.05
N GLU A 65 -21.68 -10.13 0.14
CA GLU A 65 -21.09 -11.26 0.83
C GLU A 65 -20.14 -12.09 -0.04
N PHE A 66 -19.02 -12.49 0.53
CA PHE A 66 -18.07 -13.45 -0.02
C PHE A 66 -17.65 -14.47 1.04
N THR A 67 -17.14 -15.64 0.62
CA THR A 67 -16.69 -16.69 1.53
C THR A 67 -15.20 -16.92 1.41
N ALA A 68 -14.51 -17.01 2.54
CA ALA A 68 -13.07 -17.26 2.60
C ALA A 68 -12.71 -18.01 3.89
N LYS A 69 -11.54 -18.67 3.94
CA LYS A 69 -11.03 -19.24 5.18
C LYS A 69 -10.50 -18.13 6.09
N SER A 70 -10.52 -18.34 7.41
CA SER A 70 -10.13 -17.31 8.38
C SER A 70 -8.71 -16.76 8.22
N ASN A 71 -7.79 -17.51 7.61
CA ASN A 71 -6.41 -17.10 7.35
C ASN A 71 -6.13 -16.80 5.87
N ASP A 72 -7.15 -16.78 5.02
CA ASP A 72 -6.98 -16.42 3.61
C ASP A 72 -6.63 -14.94 3.46
N THR A 73 -5.83 -14.62 2.45
CA THR A 73 -5.84 -13.30 1.83
C THR A 73 -6.86 -13.33 0.70
N VAL A 74 -7.68 -12.28 0.61
CA VAL A 74 -8.71 -12.13 -0.42
C VAL A 74 -8.29 -11.01 -1.36
N THR A 75 -8.25 -11.31 -2.66
CA THR A 75 -7.94 -10.34 -3.72
C THR A 75 -9.20 -10.06 -4.51
N PHE A 76 -9.54 -8.77 -4.68
CA PHE A 76 -10.74 -8.32 -5.36
C PHE A 76 -10.45 -7.78 -6.76
N PHE A 77 -11.38 -8.00 -7.67
CA PHE A 77 -11.27 -7.63 -9.08
C PHE A 77 -12.59 -7.11 -9.64
N ILE A 78 -12.49 -6.11 -10.53
CA ILE A 78 -13.58 -5.70 -11.42
C ILE A 78 -13.22 -6.23 -12.81
N GLY A 79 -14.14 -6.89 -13.51
CA GLY A 79 -13.84 -7.53 -14.80
C GLY A 79 -13.45 -9.01 -14.71
N GLY A 80 -13.82 -9.70 -13.63
CA GLY A 80 -13.41 -11.08 -13.36
C GLY A 80 -11.93 -11.20 -12.97
N GLU A 81 -11.40 -12.43 -12.89
CA GLU A 81 -10.01 -12.72 -12.47
C GLU A 81 -8.95 -12.02 -13.34
N ASN A 82 -9.29 -11.74 -14.59
CA ASN A 82 -8.42 -11.12 -15.57
C ASN A 82 -8.59 -9.59 -15.66
N GLY A 83 -9.53 -9.02 -14.92
CA GLY A 83 -9.83 -7.59 -14.97
C GLY A 83 -8.90 -6.73 -14.12
N LEU A 84 -9.39 -5.56 -13.74
CA LEU A 84 -8.69 -4.65 -12.83
C LEU A 84 -8.57 -5.30 -11.45
N LYS A 85 -7.34 -5.56 -11.02
CA LYS A 85 -7.05 -5.92 -9.63
C LYS A 85 -7.25 -4.67 -8.75
N VAL A 86 -8.30 -4.70 -7.94
CA VAL A 86 -8.72 -3.59 -7.09
C VAL A 86 -7.81 -3.47 -5.87
N GLY A 87 -7.60 -4.60 -5.20
CA GLY A 87 -7.02 -4.63 -3.87
C GLY A 87 -6.86 -6.05 -3.32
N ALA A 88 -6.05 -6.20 -2.27
CA ALA A 88 -5.97 -7.45 -1.50
C ALA A 88 -5.84 -7.15 -0.01
N ALA A 89 -6.49 -7.97 0.81
CA ALA A 89 -6.46 -7.83 2.27
C ALA A 89 -6.63 -9.20 2.95
N SER A 90 -6.11 -9.34 4.16
CA SER A 90 -6.40 -10.52 4.99
C SER A 90 -7.89 -10.60 5.29
N ASN A 91 -8.44 -11.83 5.24
CA ASN A 91 -9.84 -12.09 5.47
C ASN A 91 -10.29 -11.61 6.86
N ARG A 92 -11.43 -10.91 6.89
CA ARG A 92 -12.10 -10.39 8.10
C ARG A 92 -13.56 -10.13 7.77
N ASP A 93 -14.37 -9.89 8.81
CA ASP A 93 -15.82 -9.71 8.74
C ASP A 93 -16.29 -8.69 7.69
N VAL A 94 -15.65 -7.51 7.65
CA VAL A 94 -15.97 -6.43 6.71
C VAL A 94 -14.69 -5.85 6.12
N LEU A 95 -14.62 -5.78 4.80
CA LEU A 95 -13.61 -5.08 4.03
C LEU A 95 -14.26 -3.91 3.29
N THR A 96 -13.59 -2.76 3.24
CA THR A 96 -14.04 -1.58 2.49
C THR A 96 -13.01 -1.21 1.42
N PRO A 97 -13.30 -0.25 0.53
CA PRO A 97 -12.30 0.31 -0.37
C PRO A 97 -10.98 0.66 0.30
N PHE A 98 -10.98 1.16 1.54
CA PHE A 98 -9.75 1.52 2.25
C PHE A 98 -8.89 0.31 2.61
N GLU A 99 -9.47 -0.79 3.12
CA GLU A 99 -8.69 -2.00 3.43
C GLU A 99 -8.17 -2.68 2.17
N ALA A 100 -8.98 -2.73 1.11
CA ALA A 100 -8.59 -3.40 -0.12
C ALA A 100 -7.54 -2.59 -0.90
N ALA A 101 -7.74 -1.28 -1.02
CA ALA A 101 -6.90 -0.42 -1.84
C ALA A 101 -5.67 0.14 -1.10
N GLY A 102 -5.69 0.17 0.24
CA GLY A 102 -4.55 0.51 1.09
C GLY A 102 -4.12 1.99 1.12
N LYS A 103 -4.83 2.89 0.44
CA LYS A 103 -4.55 4.35 0.48
C LYS A 103 -5.74 5.21 0.06
N TYR A 104 -5.65 6.51 0.35
CA TYR A 104 -6.74 7.47 0.15
C TYR A 104 -7.19 7.55 -1.31
N ASP A 105 -6.27 7.87 -2.22
CA ASP A 105 -6.59 8.02 -3.64
C ASP A 105 -7.21 6.80 -4.28
N ARG A 106 -6.62 5.62 -4.10
CA ARG A 106 -7.17 4.40 -4.71
C ARG A 106 -8.53 4.05 -4.10
N ALA A 107 -8.73 4.23 -2.79
CA ALA A 107 -10.01 3.97 -2.15
C ALA A 107 -11.09 4.91 -2.68
N LEU A 108 -10.79 6.21 -2.75
CA LEU A 108 -11.70 7.21 -3.29
C LEU A 108 -11.99 6.99 -4.79
N ASN A 109 -10.95 6.69 -5.58
CA ASN A 109 -11.08 6.41 -7.01
C ASN A 109 -11.87 5.12 -7.26
N LEU A 110 -11.74 4.11 -6.40
CA LEU A 110 -12.58 2.92 -6.42
C LEU A 110 -14.03 3.26 -6.08
N ALA A 111 -14.28 4.06 -5.05
CA ALA A 111 -15.63 4.48 -4.68
C ALA A 111 -16.31 5.26 -5.82
N ILE A 112 -15.60 6.20 -6.44
CA ILE A 112 -16.07 6.95 -7.62
C ILE A 112 -16.37 6.00 -8.78
N LEU A 113 -15.47 5.05 -9.06
CA LEU A 113 -15.67 4.05 -10.11
C LEU A 113 -16.94 3.22 -9.85
N LEU A 114 -17.09 2.64 -8.65
CA LEU A 114 -18.22 1.80 -8.28
C LEU A 114 -19.54 2.56 -8.33
N GLN A 115 -19.60 3.74 -7.70
CA GLN A 115 -20.82 4.55 -7.63
C GLN A 115 -21.21 5.11 -9.00
N SER A 116 -20.24 5.53 -9.84
CA SER A 116 -20.53 6.03 -11.18
C SER A 116 -21.08 4.93 -12.10
N LEU A 117 -20.56 3.70 -11.97
CA LEU A 117 -21.06 2.55 -12.72
C LEU A 117 -22.46 2.14 -12.25
N ASP A 118 -22.71 2.10 -10.93
CA ASP A 118 -24.04 1.76 -10.40
C ASP A 118 -25.09 2.82 -10.77
N ASN A 119 -24.77 4.10 -10.64
CA ASN A 119 -25.67 5.21 -11.02
C ASN A 119 -26.07 5.16 -12.50
N GLN A 120 -25.18 4.69 -13.38
CA GLN A 120 -25.42 4.67 -14.82
C GLN A 120 -26.08 3.36 -15.30
N PHE A 121 -25.69 2.22 -14.73
CA PHE A 121 -26.01 0.89 -15.27
C PHE A 121 -26.55 -0.09 -14.23
N GLY A 122 -26.44 0.24 -12.94
CA GLY A 122 -26.87 -0.58 -11.82
C GLY A 122 -28.25 -0.21 -11.32
N ASN A 123 -28.45 -0.35 -10.00
CA ASN A 123 -29.75 -0.15 -9.37
C ASN A 123 -29.97 1.30 -8.89
N ALA A 124 -28.91 2.13 -8.90
CA ALA A 124 -28.92 3.52 -8.43
C ALA A 124 -29.49 3.65 -7.00
N SER A 125 -29.17 2.68 -6.14
CA SER A 125 -29.61 2.61 -4.75
C SER A 125 -28.44 2.86 -3.82
N ASP A 126 -28.66 3.64 -2.76
CA ASP A 126 -27.67 3.87 -1.70
C ASP A 126 -27.39 2.60 -0.85
N GLU A 127 -28.16 1.53 -1.01
CA GLU A 127 -28.03 0.31 -0.20
C GLU A 127 -27.13 -0.76 -0.85
N VAL A 128 -27.06 -0.77 -2.18
CA VAL A 128 -26.32 -1.78 -2.96
C VAL A 128 -25.67 -1.13 -4.17
N LEU A 129 -24.34 -1.24 -4.29
CA LEU A 129 -23.62 -0.88 -5.50
C LEU A 129 -23.48 -2.09 -6.41
N THR A 130 -24.06 -2.02 -7.60
CA THR A 130 -24.15 -3.13 -8.55
C THR A 130 -23.11 -2.96 -9.65
N ILE A 131 -22.13 -3.88 -9.72
CA ILE A 131 -21.23 -3.94 -10.87
C ILE A 131 -22.03 -4.39 -12.10
N PRO A 132 -22.00 -3.66 -13.23
CA PRO A 132 -22.79 -4.00 -14.42
C PRO A 132 -22.36 -5.35 -15.02
N ASP A 133 -23.28 -6.09 -15.64
CA ASP A 133 -23.00 -7.42 -16.20
C ASP A 133 -21.83 -7.43 -17.20
N ALA A 134 -21.69 -6.37 -18.00
CA ALA A 134 -20.58 -6.18 -18.93
C ALA A 134 -19.19 -6.14 -18.24
N LEU A 135 -19.13 -5.85 -16.93
CA LEU A 135 -17.92 -5.87 -16.11
C LEU A 135 -17.88 -7.04 -15.12
N ARG A 136 -18.95 -7.83 -14.98
CA ARG A 136 -18.89 -9.11 -14.27
C ARG A 136 -18.24 -10.19 -15.13
N GLU A 137 -18.59 -10.20 -16.41
CA GLU A 137 -18.05 -11.11 -17.43
C GLU A 137 -17.65 -10.33 -18.69
N PRO A 138 -16.55 -9.54 -18.64
CA PRO A 138 -16.18 -8.68 -19.76
C PRO A 138 -15.68 -9.50 -20.96
N ASP A 139 -16.08 -9.05 -22.15
CA ASP A 139 -15.46 -9.51 -23.38
C ASP A 139 -14.06 -8.88 -23.59
N ALA A 140 -13.34 -9.36 -24.60
CA ALA A 140 -12.02 -8.86 -24.93
C ALA A 140 -11.99 -7.35 -25.22
N ALA A 141 -13.06 -6.80 -25.82
CA ALA A 141 -13.16 -5.37 -26.12
C ALA A 141 -13.33 -4.53 -24.84
N THR A 142 -14.08 -5.03 -23.87
CA THR A 142 -14.28 -4.39 -22.57
C THR A 142 -13.00 -4.48 -21.73
N LEU A 143 -12.33 -5.63 -21.69
CA LEU A 143 -11.01 -5.79 -21.06
C LEU A 143 -9.97 -4.85 -21.67
N ALA A 144 -9.96 -4.69 -23.00
CA ALA A 144 -9.05 -3.76 -23.67
C ALA A 144 -9.22 -2.31 -23.21
N LYS A 145 -10.44 -1.88 -22.82
CA LYS A 145 -10.66 -0.55 -22.22
C LYS A 145 -10.04 -0.41 -20.82
N MET A 146 -9.86 -1.52 -20.10
CA MET A 146 -9.26 -1.57 -18.78
C MET A 146 -7.72 -1.58 -18.80
N LYS A 147 -7.09 -1.75 -19.98
CA LYS A 147 -5.63 -1.83 -20.15
C LYS A 147 -4.86 -0.70 -19.46
N SER A 148 -5.38 0.52 -19.52
CA SER A 148 -4.76 1.71 -18.95
C SER A 148 -5.43 2.18 -17.66
N LEU A 149 -6.46 1.47 -17.18
CA LEU A 149 -7.20 1.81 -15.98
C LEU A 149 -6.29 1.62 -14.76
N SER A 150 -6.08 2.70 -14.04
CA SER A 150 -5.32 2.73 -12.80
C SER A 150 -6.11 3.47 -11.75
N LEU A 151 -6.31 2.85 -10.59
CA LEU A 151 -6.92 3.51 -9.43
C LEU A 151 -5.98 4.54 -8.79
N ASP A 152 -4.72 4.61 -9.22
CA ASP A 152 -3.70 5.57 -8.75
C ASP A 152 -3.77 6.93 -9.46
N ASP A 153 -4.67 7.06 -10.45
CA ASP A 153 -4.79 8.22 -11.31
C ASP A 153 -6.27 8.52 -11.58
N ARG A 154 -6.77 9.67 -11.12
CA ARG A 154 -8.17 10.08 -11.28
C ARG A 154 -8.54 10.26 -12.76
N ASP A 155 -7.62 10.74 -13.58
CA ASP A 155 -7.88 10.97 -15.00
C ASP A 155 -8.06 9.61 -15.70
N SER A 156 -7.23 8.62 -15.35
CA SER A 156 -7.37 7.24 -15.83
C SER A 156 -8.75 6.63 -15.51
N VAL A 157 -9.26 6.84 -14.29
CA VAL A 157 -10.61 6.38 -13.90
C VAL A 157 -11.70 7.11 -14.69
N THR A 158 -11.57 8.43 -14.85
CA THR A 158 -12.52 9.27 -15.60
C THR A 158 -12.58 8.89 -17.08
N ASP A 159 -11.42 8.64 -17.69
CA ASP A 159 -11.27 8.19 -19.08
C ASP A 159 -11.92 6.82 -19.28
N PHE A 160 -11.70 5.88 -18.34
CA PHE A 160 -12.34 4.57 -18.40
C PHE A 160 -13.87 4.67 -18.28
N LEU A 161 -14.38 5.42 -17.31
CA LEU A 161 -15.81 5.64 -17.13
C LEU A 161 -16.44 6.24 -18.41
N THR A 162 -15.77 7.23 -19.01
CA THR A 162 -16.18 7.83 -20.28
C THR A 162 -16.17 6.80 -21.42
N ALA A 163 -15.12 5.97 -21.53
CA ALA A 163 -15.01 4.90 -22.53
C ALA A 163 -16.06 3.79 -22.34
N MET A 164 -16.57 3.62 -21.13
CA MET A 164 -17.70 2.75 -20.80
C MET A 164 -19.07 3.39 -21.08
N GLY A 165 -19.11 4.69 -21.40
CA GLY A 165 -20.34 5.41 -21.72
C GLY A 165 -21.04 6.03 -20.51
N VAL A 166 -20.33 6.19 -19.39
CA VAL A 166 -20.86 6.90 -18.22
C VAL A 166 -20.95 8.39 -18.52
N THR A 167 -22.13 8.97 -18.32
CA THR A 167 -22.42 10.37 -18.67
C THR A 167 -22.33 11.33 -17.49
N SER A 168 -22.47 10.82 -16.26
CA SER A 168 -22.36 11.58 -15.02
C SER A 168 -21.46 10.82 -14.06
N ILE A 169 -20.26 11.36 -13.82
CA ILE A 169 -19.27 10.76 -12.92
C ILE A 169 -19.49 11.32 -11.52
N THR A 170 -19.58 10.43 -10.54
CA THR A 170 -19.74 10.77 -9.12
C THR A 170 -18.60 11.68 -8.66
N SER A 171 -18.93 12.78 -7.98
CA SER A 171 -17.93 13.69 -7.41
C SER A 171 -17.25 13.10 -6.17
N GLU A 172 -16.09 13.63 -5.80
CA GLU A 172 -15.40 13.22 -4.57
C GLU A 172 -16.27 13.41 -3.32
N SER A 173 -16.96 14.54 -3.19
CA SER A 173 -17.82 14.80 -2.03
C SER A 173 -18.98 13.81 -1.93
N GLU A 174 -19.57 13.41 -3.06
CA GLU A 174 -20.64 12.41 -3.09
C GLU A 174 -20.10 11.03 -2.71
N ALA A 175 -18.94 10.64 -3.26
CA ALA A 175 -18.30 9.37 -2.95
C ALA A 175 -17.94 9.25 -1.47
N LEU A 176 -17.36 10.30 -0.87
CA LEU A 176 -17.02 10.34 0.55
C LEU A 176 -18.26 10.28 1.44
N ALA A 177 -19.34 10.98 1.08
CA ALA A 177 -20.61 10.96 1.82
C ALA A 177 -21.30 9.59 1.75
N HIS A 178 -21.23 8.92 0.61
CA HIS A 178 -21.72 7.55 0.45
C HIS A 178 -20.95 6.57 1.35
N MET A 179 -19.62 6.63 1.33
CA MET A 179 -18.77 5.82 2.21
C MET A 179 -19.08 6.05 3.70
N GLU A 180 -19.32 7.31 4.10
CA GLU A 180 -19.68 7.64 5.49
C GLU A 180 -21.00 7.01 5.91
N LYS A 181 -22.00 7.07 5.04
CA LYS A 181 -23.30 6.45 5.28
C LYS A 181 -23.17 4.92 5.38
N ALA A 182 -22.30 4.32 4.58
CA ALA A 182 -22.11 2.88 4.50
C ALA A 182 -21.32 2.27 5.67
N PHE A 183 -20.21 2.90 6.06
CA PHE A 183 -19.29 2.33 7.05
C PHE A 183 -18.64 3.36 7.98
N GLY A 184 -19.12 4.61 7.97
CA GLY A 184 -18.75 5.63 8.95
C GLY A 184 -19.24 5.32 10.36
N GLU A 185 -18.82 6.10 11.35
CA GLU A 185 -19.09 5.86 12.77
C GLU A 185 -20.59 5.74 13.11
N LYS A 186 -21.45 6.41 12.33
CA LYS A 186 -22.91 6.45 12.53
C LYS A 186 -23.69 5.48 11.64
N SER A 187 -23.01 4.71 10.77
CA SER A 187 -23.65 3.79 9.82
C SER A 187 -24.33 2.60 10.48
N GLY A 188 -23.86 2.19 11.67
CA GLY A 188 -24.24 0.93 12.31
C GLY A 188 -23.47 -0.29 11.78
N THR A 189 -22.64 -0.12 10.74
CA THR A 189 -21.71 -1.15 10.25
C THR A 189 -20.58 -1.31 11.27
N VAL A 190 -20.56 -2.45 11.95
CA VAL A 190 -19.49 -2.80 12.89
C VAL A 190 -18.39 -3.54 12.13
N ARG A 191 -17.13 -3.14 12.33
CA ARG A 191 -15.96 -3.74 11.69
C ARG A 191 -14.97 -4.24 12.73
N GLY A 192 -14.59 -5.50 12.65
CA GLY A 192 -13.65 -6.14 13.57
C GLY A 192 -14.31 -6.76 14.80
N SER A 193 -13.49 -7.51 15.54
CA SER A 193 -13.96 -8.31 16.68
C SER A 193 -14.13 -7.48 17.96
N THR A 194 -14.82 -8.05 18.94
CA THR A 194 -14.91 -7.49 20.29
C THR A 194 -13.67 -7.78 21.15
N ASP A 195 -12.61 -8.36 20.59
CA ASP A 195 -11.37 -8.63 21.32
C ASP A 195 -10.69 -7.34 21.75
N ALA A 196 -9.91 -7.39 22.83
CA ALA A 196 -9.22 -6.23 23.38
C ALA A 196 -8.35 -5.52 22.32
N ASN A 197 -8.32 -4.18 22.36
CA ASN A 197 -7.40 -3.41 21.54
C ASN A 197 -5.96 -3.75 21.97
N PRO A 198 -5.12 -4.28 21.04
CA PRO A 198 -3.79 -4.74 21.40
C PRO A 198 -2.80 -3.60 21.71
N PHE A 199 -3.09 -2.34 21.35
CA PHE A 199 -2.19 -1.20 21.53
C PHE A 199 -2.39 -0.42 22.85
N VAL A 200 -3.32 -0.86 23.69
CA VAL A 200 -3.63 -0.26 25.01
C VAL A 200 -3.67 -1.33 26.12
N ALA A 201 -3.01 -2.47 25.88
CA ALA A 201 -3.00 -3.61 26.78
C ALA A 201 -2.19 -3.37 28.07
N LYS A 202 -1.36 -2.32 28.12
CA LYS A 202 -0.52 -1.92 29.26
C LYS A 202 0.39 -3.03 29.76
N ASN A 203 0.94 -3.79 28.81
CA ASN A 203 1.69 -5.02 29.05
C ASN A 203 3.21 -4.86 28.83
N GLY A 204 3.69 -3.66 28.52
CA GLY A 204 5.09 -3.33 28.30
C GLY A 204 5.61 -3.63 26.89
N GLN A 205 4.75 -4.03 25.95
CA GLN A 205 5.14 -4.27 24.56
C GLN A 205 5.56 -2.98 23.85
N PHE A 206 6.43 -3.13 22.86
CA PHE A 206 6.85 -2.02 22.01
C PHE A 206 5.99 -1.95 20.75
N ILE A 207 5.65 -0.74 20.36
CA ILE A 207 4.85 -0.43 19.19
C ILE A 207 5.68 0.47 18.30
N ARG A 208 5.96 0.01 17.09
CA ARG A 208 6.61 0.80 16.06
C ARG A 208 5.55 1.48 15.20
N SER A 209 5.70 2.78 14.98
CA SER A 209 4.93 3.53 14.01
C SER A 209 5.83 3.99 12.87
N ILE A 210 5.33 3.95 11.64
CA ILE A 210 5.97 4.57 10.48
C ILE A 210 4.94 5.47 9.78
N MET A 211 5.36 6.66 9.38
CA MET A 211 4.46 7.68 8.82
C MET A 211 4.91 8.07 7.43
N VAL A 212 4.11 7.73 6.41
CA VAL A 212 4.46 7.98 5.01
C VAL A 212 3.58 9.09 4.47
N ARG A 213 4.13 10.30 4.34
CA ARG A 213 3.43 11.41 3.69
C ARG A 213 3.65 11.32 2.18
N GLN A 214 2.58 11.07 1.43
CA GLN A 214 2.68 10.73 0.01
C GLN A 214 2.59 11.95 -0.89
N TYR A 215 1.66 12.86 -0.59
CA TYR A 215 1.32 13.98 -1.45
C TYR A 215 0.98 15.25 -0.68
N ASP A 216 1.26 16.38 -1.35
CA ASP A 216 0.76 17.70 -1.00
C ASP A 216 -0.05 18.30 -2.15
N ILE A 217 -1.19 18.92 -1.84
CA ILE A 217 -1.93 19.78 -2.76
C ILE A 217 -1.84 21.19 -2.21
N ASN A 218 -1.00 22.03 -2.83
CA ASN A 218 -0.66 23.37 -2.32
C ASN A 218 -1.65 24.47 -2.73
N ASP A 219 -2.54 24.21 -3.70
CA ASP A 219 -3.63 25.12 -4.09
C ASP A 219 -4.94 24.35 -4.28
N PRO A 220 -5.50 23.77 -3.21
CA PRO A 220 -6.66 22.89 -3.31
C PRO A 220 -7.92 23.60 -3.81
N ASN A 221 -8.01 24.92 -3.66
CA ASN A 221 -9.21 25.66 -4.08
C ASN A 221 -9.27 25.89 -5.60
N ASN A 222 -8.12 26.05 -6.26
CA ASN A 222 -8.08 26.32 -7.71
C ASN A 222 -7.54 25.14 -8.51
N ARG A 223 -6.75 24.27 -7.88
CA ARG A 223 -6.06 23.13 -8.49
C ARG A 223 -6.10 21.88 -7.58
N PRO A 224 -7.30 21.36 -7.26
CA PRO A 224 -7.44 20.22 -6.33
C PRO A 224 -6.73 18.94 -6.80
N ASN A 225 -6.45 18.81 -8.09
CA ASN A 225 -5.76 17.65 -8.67
C ASN A 225 -4.25 17.85 -8.88
N ASP A 226 -3.71 19.06 -8.62
CA ASP A 226 -2.28 19.38 -8.81
C ASP A 226 -1.47 18.90 -7.60
N LYS A 227 -1.17 17.59 -7.59
CA LYS A 227 -0.47 16.91 -6.51
C LYS A 227 1.04 17.04 -6.66
N THR A 228 1.68 17.54 -5.61
CA THR A 228 3.13 17.41 -5.42
C THR A 228 3.42 16.07 -4.77
N MET A 229 4.14 15.19 -5.47
CA MET A 229 4.56 13.89 -4.91
C MET A 229 5.86 14.06 -4.12
N LEU A 230 5.87 13.52 -2.90
CA LEU A 230 7.01 13.66 -1.99
C LEU A 230 8.01 12.52 -2.19
N VAL A 231 9.25 12.88 -2.51
CA VAL A 231 10.38 11.97 -2.76
C VAL A 231 11.14 11.75 -1.46
N HIS A 232 11.22 10.50 -1.03
CA HIS A 232 11.72 10.07 0.28
C HIS A 232 13.18 9.61 0.26
N ALA A 233 13.73 9.37 -0.93
CA ALA A 233 15.12 9.00 -1.12
C ALA A 233 15.61 9.32 -2.53
N ASP A 234 16.93 9.49 -2.69
CA ASP A 234 17.57 9.72 -3.98
C ASP A 234 18.79 8.81 -4.17
N LYS A 235 18.65 7.81 -5.06
CA LYS A 235 19.73 6.87 -5.39
C LYS A 235 20.80 7.44 -6.32
N MET A 236 20.64 8.65 -6.84
CA MET A 236 21.69 9.36 -7.57
C MET A 236 22.76 9.94 -6.62
N LEU A 237 22.49 9.96 -5.31
CA LEU A 237 23.45 10.36 -4.28
C LEU A 237 24.52 9.28 -4.05
N PRO A 238 25.73 9.66 -3.58
CA PRO A 238 26.69 8.68 -3.06
C PRO A 238 26.03 7.79 -1.99
N LYS A 239 26.36 6.49 -1.98
CA LYS A 239 25.74 5.50 -1.08
C LYS A 239 25.61 5.95 0.38
N ALA A 240 26.68 6.54 0.94
CA ALA A 240 26.66 7.01 2.33
C ALA A 240 25.64 8.13 2.58
N VAL A 241 25.46 9.04 1.61
CA VAL A 241 24.49 10.14 1.70
C VAL A 241 23.08 9.61 1.52
N PHE A 242 22.85 8.74 0.52
CA PHE A 242 21.56 8.05 0.34
C PHE A 242 21.11 7.34 1.63
N GLU A 243 22.00 6.56 2.25
CA GLU A 243 21.69 5.87 3.51
C GLU A 243 21.42 6.84 4.68
N HIS A 244 22.06 8.02 4.68
CA HIS A 244 21.86 9.04 5.73
C HIS A 244 20.54 9.79 5.59
N THR A 245 20.08 10.07 4.36
CA THR A 245 18.91 10.93 4.11
C THR A 245 17.62 10.18 3.83
N ARG A 246 17.70 8.90 3.43
CA ARG A 246 16.50 8.08 3.14
C ARG A 246 15.71 7.72 4.40
N GLY A 247 14.40 7.59 4.25
CA GLY A 247 13.51 7.02 5.25
C GLY A 247 12.22 7.82 5.37
N THR A 248 11.46 7.49 6.41
CA THR A 248 10.22 8.19 6.77
C THR A 248 10.23 8.41 8.28
N PRO A 249 9.45 9.35 8.80
CA PRO A 249 9.28 9.51 10.23
C PRO A 249 8.83 8.22 10.90
N TYR A 250 9.33 7.99 12.11
CA TYR A 250 8.93 6.86 12.94
C TYR A 250 8.97 7.22 14.42
N PHE A 251 8.17 6.48 15.18
CA PHE A 251 8.26 6.43 16.63
C PHE A 251 8.29 4.97 17.07
N ILE A 252 8.90 4.75 18.23
CA ILE A 252 8.79 3.51 18.97
C ILE A 252 8.25 3.87 20.33
N TYR A 253 7.06 3.35 20.62
CA TYR A 253 6.39 3.52 21.90
C TYR A 253 6.55 2.27 22.74
N GLN A 254 6.47 2.42 24.06
CA GLN A 254 6.25 1.34 25.00
C GLN A 254 4.93 1.59 25.72
N ASP A 255 3.98 0.66 25.58
CA ASP A 255 2.71 0.70 26.30
C ASP A 255 2.91 0.14 27.72
N SER A 256 3.15 1.04 28.69
CA SER A 256 3.45 0.66 30.07
C SER A 256 2.24 0.81 31.00
N ALA A 257 2.28 0.12 32.14
CA ALA A 257 1.30 0.29 33.21
C ALA A 257 1.17 1.74 33.72
N ASN A 258 2.19 2.58 33.51
CA ASN A 258 2.23 3.98 33.94
C ASN A 258 1.88 4.98 32.82
N GLY A 259 1.51 4.50 31.63
CA GLY A 259 1.24 5.32 30.46
C GLY A 259 2.12 4.98 29.25
N LEU A 260 1.90 5.70 28.15
CA LEU A 260 2.68 5.56 26.92
C LEU A 260 4.02 6.27 27.06
N ILE A 261 5.09 5.65 26.57
CA ILE A 261 6.43 6.22 26.58
C ILE A 261 6.96 6.14 25.15
N ALA A 262 7.33 7.27 24.54
CA ALA A 262 8.14 7.26 23.32
C ALA A 262 9.60 6.94 23.72
N VAL A 263 10.12 5.79 23.32
CA VAL A 263 11.47 5.32 23.68
C VAL A 263 12.51 5.68 22.62
N SER A 264 12.08 5.83 21.37
CA SER A 264 12.89 6.44 20.32
C SER A 264 12.02 7.06 19.23
N ASP A 265 12.49 8.12 18.60
CA ASP A 265 11.80 8.75 17.48
C ASP A 265 12.78 9.39 16.48
N SER A 266 12.33 9.48 15.24
CA SER A 266 12.92 10.35 14.22
C SER A 266 11.77 11.00 13.47
N ASP A 267 11.38 12.19 13.90
CA ASP A 267 10.24 12.93 13.35
C ASP A 267 10.65 14.20 12.58
N SER A 268 11.94 14.52 12.60
CA SER A 268 12.51 15.70 11.98
C SER A 268 12.60 15.52 10.47
N LEU A 269 11.70 16.20 9.76
CA LEU A 269 11.62 16.21 8.30
C LEU A 269 12.22 17.48 7.71
N LEU A 270 12.81 17.34 6.54
CA LEU A 270 13.28 18.43 5.69
C LEU A 270 12.54 18.35 4.36
N SER A 271 11.99 19.46 3.89
CA SER A 271 11.15 19.48 2.68
C SER A 271 11.62 20.51 1.66
N GLY A 272 11.37 20.23 0.38
CA GLY A 272 11.68 21.13 -0.75
C GLY A 272 13.11 21.66 -0.69
N ALA A 273 13.27 22.98 -0.78
CA ALA A 273 14.58 23.65 -0.76
C ALA A 273 15.41 23.28 0.49
N GLN A 274 14.80 23.13 1.67
CA GLN A 274 15.56 22.77 2.89
C GLN A 274 16.18 21.37 2.79
N ALA A 275 15.51 20.44 2.12
CA ALA A 275 16.05 19.11 1.86
C ALA A 275 17.19 19.17 0.83
N GLU A 276 17.06 19.98 -0.21
CA GLU A 276 18.11 20.18 -1.23
C GLU A 276 19.37 20.83 -0.64
N GLU A 277 19.22 21.82 0.22
CA GLU A 277 20.33 22.44 0.97
C GLU A 277 20.98 21.43 1.92
N TYR A 278 20.17 20.63 2.62
CA TYR A 278 20.67 19.60 3.53
C TYR A 278 21.48 18.52 2.81
N ILE A 279 21.05 18.09 1.62
CA ILE A 279 21.83 17.18 0.78
C ILE A 279 23.23 17.77 0.52
N SER A 280 23.34 19.04 0.13
CA SER A 280 24.63 19.72 -0.06
C SER A 280 25.49 19.69 1.20
N CYS A 281 24.88 19.93 2.36
CA CYS A 281 25.58 19.86 3.63
C CYS A 281 26.14 18.45 3.89
N VAL A 282 25.33 17.42 3.79
CA VAL A 282 25.75 16.03 4.05
C VAL A 282 26.84 15.58 3.07
N LEU A 283 26.76 15.99 1.79
CA LEU A 283 27.81 15.74 0.78
C LEU A 283 29.18 16.31 1.19
N THR A 284 29.19 17.45 1.87
CA THR A 284 30.42 18.09 2.37
C THR A 284 30.81 17.65 3.79
N GLY A 285 30.10 16.67 4.37
CA GLY A 285 30.37 16.14 5.70
C GLY A 285 29.85 17.01 6.86
N SER A 286 28.89 17.91 6.59
CA SER A 286 28.25 18.77 7.60
C SER A 286 26.76 18.43 7.73
N SER A 287 26.19 18.40 8.94
CA SER A 287 24.74 18.17 9.13
C SER A 287 24.05 19.19 10.05
N ALA A 288 24.77 19.81 10.98
CA ALA A 288 24.20 20.79 11.92
C ALA A 288 24.27 22.24 11.39
N GLY A 289 23.15 22.97 11.42
CA GLY A 289 23.10 24.40 11.09
C GLY A 289 23.35 24.73 9.62
N CYS A 290 22.84 23.87 8.73
CA CYS A 290 23.06 23.95 7.29
C CYS A 290 22.63 25.31 6.69
N ASN A 291 23.54 25.92 5.93
CA ASN A 291 23.30 27.15 5.15
C ASN A 291 24.16 27.08 3.88
N GLN A 292 23.90 26.06 3.06
CA GLN A 292 24.55 25.87 1.78
C GLN A 292 23.55 26.02 0.65
N THR A 293 24.01 26.41 -0.53
CA THR A 293 23.17 26.41 -1.72
C THR A 293 22.87 24.97 -2.14
N ALA A 294 21.64 24.72 -2.60
CA ALA A 294 21.24 23.46 -3.20
C ALA A 294 22.20 23.04 -4.32
N HIS A 295 22.59 21.76 -4.32
CA HIS A 295 23.43 21.20 -5.37
C HIS A 295 22.58 20.98 -6.63
N PRO A 296 22.95 21.52 -7.80
CA PRO A 296 22.08 21.58 -8.97
C PRO A 296 21.68 20.21 -9.54
N ASP A 297 22.47 19.15 -9.29
CA ASP A 297 22.14 17.79 -9.74
C ASP A 297 21.16 17.06 -8.79
N PHE A 298 20.96 17.59 -7.58
CA PHE A 298 20.09 17.03 -6.54
C PHE A 298 18.97 18.00 -6.17
N THR A 299 18.44 18.69 -7.18
CA THR A 299 17.21 19.47 -7.08
C THR A 299 16.06 18.75 -7.80
N LEU A 300 14.85 18.92 -7.28
CA LEU A 300 13.64 18.42 -7.91
C LEU A 300 12.82 19.55 -8.49
N ASN A 301 12.14 19.26 -9.60
CA ASN A 301 11.17 20.15 -10.19
C ASN A 301 9.76 19.59 -10.00
N ALA A 302 8.76 20.46 -10.13
CA ALA A 302 7.36 20.04 -10.16
C ALA A 302 7.16 18.92 -11.22
N PRO A 303 6.37 17.88 -10.90
CA PRO A 303 5.49 17.77 -9.74
C PRO A 303 6.12 17.10 -8.50
N PHE A 304 7.45 17.03 -8.39
CA PHE A 304 8.14 16.37 -7.29
C PHE A 304 8.76 17.36 -6.31
N SER A 305 8.82 16.98 -5.03
CA SER A 305 9.54 17.69 -3.98
C SER A 305 10.15 16.70 -3.01
N TYR A 306 11.32 16.98 -2.45
CA TYR A 306 11.90 16.11 -1.44
C TYR A 306 11.15 16.21 -0.11
N LEU A 307 11.07 15.07 0.58
CA LEU A 307 10.75 14.98 1.99
C LEU A 307 11.72 13.98 2.62
N LEU A 308 12.82 14.48 3.18
CA LEU A 308 13.92 13.66 3.69
C LEU A 308 13.94 13.66 5.21
N LEU A 309 14.43 12.56 5.77
CA LEU A 309 14.61 12.41 7.21
C LEU A 309 15.93 13.04 7.65
N ASP A 310 15.89 13.92 8.65
CA ASP A 310 17.09 14.43 9.31
C ASP A 310 17.51 13.48 10.44
N LYS A 311 18.22 12.40 10.08
CA LYS A 311 18.69 11.39 11.05
C LYS A 311 19.61 11.95 12.13
N SER A 312 20.20 13.12 11.92
CA SER A 312 21.04 13.77 12.94
C SER A 312 20.26 14.22 14.18
N LYS A 313 18.93 14.30 14.08
CA LYS A 313 18.01 14.67 15.16
C LYS A 313 17.24 13.49 15.76
N GLU A 314 17.57 12.26 15.37
CA GLU A 314 16.99 11.07 15.99
C GLU A 314 17.21 11.11 17.51
N ASN A 315 16.15 10.82 18.26
CA ASN A 315 16.15 10.87 19.71
C ASN A 315 15.86 9.49 20.28
N THR A 316 16.75 8.99 21.13
CA THR A 316 16.58 7.71 21.83
C THR A 316 16.37 7.90 23.34
N THR A 317 16.07 9.12 23.77
CA THR A 317 15.80 9.45 25.17
C THR A 317 14.33 9.19 25.47
N PRO A 318 13.99 8.26 26.37
CA PRO A 318 12.61 7.98 26.69
C PRO A 318 11.88 9.21 27.25
N LYS A 319 10.71 9.52 26.71
CA LYS A 319 9.83 10.61 27.16
C LYS A 319 8.39 10.10 27.33
N PRO A 320 7.66 10.53 28.38
CA PRO A 320 6.23 10.26 28.48
C PRO A 320 5.50 10.82 27.26
N GLU A 321 4.49 10.10 26.78
CA GLU A 321 3.66 10.49 25.65
C GLU A 321 2.17 10.34 26.02
N SER A 322 1.28 11.09 25.37
CA SER A 322 -0.17 10.94 25.58
C SER A 322 -0.80 10.02 24.53
N TYR A 323 -1.76 9.22 24.99
CA TYR A 323 -2.60 8.38 24.14
C TYR A 323 -3.44 9.18 23.14
N ASP A 324 -3.64 10.48 23.38
CA ASP A 324 -4.42 11.36 22.49
C ASP A 324 -3.66 11.68 21.18
N TRP A 325 -2.33 11.51 21.15
CA TRP A 325 -1.48 11.78 19.96
C TRP A 325 -1.30 10.57 19.06
N VAL A 326 -1.82 9.42 19.46
CA VAL A 326 -1.69 8.15 18.75
C VAL A 326 -3.07 7.55 18.52
N PRO A 327 -3.25 6.69 17.52
CA PRO A 327 -4.56 6.09 17.23
C PRO A 327 -4.97 4.98 18.21
N PHE A 328 -4.35 4.91 19.40
CA PHE A 328 -4.54 3.85 20.37
C PHE A 328 -5.71 4.20 21.30
N ILE A 329 -6.93 3.98 20.81
CA ILE A 329 -8.16 4.32 21.52
C ILE A 329 -8.52 3.20 22.51
N GLU A 330 -8.80 3.55 23.77
CA GLU A 330 -9.29 2.59 24.77
C GLU A 330 -10.54 1.83 24.28
N GLY A 331 -10.59 0.51 24.50
CA GLY A 331 -11.70 -0.35 24.08
C GLY A 331 -11.25 -1.65 23.41
N ASN A 332 -11.93 -2.02 22.34
CA ASN A 332 -11.74 -3.27 21.61
C ASN A 332 -11.29 -3.00 20.16
N GLN A 333 -11.03 -4.05 19.37
CA GLN A 333 -10.56 -3.87 17.99
C GLN A 333 -11.53 -3.06 17.11
N GLN A 334 -12.84 -3.03 17.40
CA GLN A 334 -13.81 -2.23 16.65
C GLN A 334 -13.54 -0.72 16.74
N VAL A 335 -12.97 -0.23 17.86
CA VAL A 335 -12.68 1.20 17.98
C VAL A 335 -11.54 1.65 17.07
N LEU A 336 -10.69 0.73 16.61
CA LEU A 336 -9.63 1.00 15.64
C LEU A 336 -10.19 1.07 14.21
N ASN A 337 -11.26 0.35 13.90
CA ASN A 337 -11.77 0.20 12.53
C ASN A 337 -12.81 1.26 12.17
N ARG A 338 -12.41 2.52 12.04
CA ARG A 338 -13.34 3.65 11.81
C ARG A 338 -13.01 4.45 10.57
N TYR A 339 -14.06 4.92 9.93
CA TYR A 339 -13.98 5.94 8.89
C TYR A 339 -14.65 7.21 9.40
N THR A 340 -13.95 8.33 9.24
CA THR A 340 -14.35 9.63 9.78
C THR A 340 -13.95 10.71 8.77
N PRO A 341 -14.85 11.12 7.87
CA PRO A 341 -14.58 12.11 6.85
C PRO A 341 -14.80 13.53 7.33
N ASN A 342 -13.95 14.43 6.84
CA ASN A 342 -14.08 15.87 7.01
C ASN A 342 -14.37 16.29 8.47
N LYS A 343 -13.72 15.63 9.44
CA LYS A 343 -13.83 15.96 10.86
C LYS A 343 -13.01 17.20 11.15
N LEU A 344 -13.63 18.17 11.81
CA LEU A 344 -12.94 19.33 12.35
C LEU A 344 -12.11 18.91 13.57
N GLU A 345 -10.82 19.21 13.52
CA GLU A 345 -9.86 19.02 14.61
C GLU A 345 -9.25 20.36 15.01
N ASP A 346 -8.80 20.46 16.25
CA ASP A 346 -8.12 21.64 16.79
C ASP A 346 -6.71 21.24 17.22
N ASP A 347 -5.76 21.49 16.32
CA ASP A 347 -4.35 21.09 16.41
C ASP A 347 -3.49 22.13 17.14
N ARG A 348 -4.08 22.86 18.10
CA ARG A 348 -3.34 23.86 18.86
C ARG A 348 -2.35 23.19 19.82
N ASN A 349 -1.18 23.80 20.03
CA ASN A 349 -0.28 23.29 21.04
C ASN A 349 -0.88 23.47 22.44
N GLU A 350 -0.46 22.62 23.36
CA GLU A 350 -0.87 22.75 24.76
C GLU A 350 -0.47 24.12 25.32
N GLY A 351 -1.47 24.86 25.81
CA GLY A 351 -1.28 26.21 26.37
C GLY A 351 -1.53 27.36 25.39
N ASP A 352 -1.71 27.08 24.09
CA ASP A 352 -2.06 28.11 23.11
C ASP A 352 -3.52 28.57 23.29
N ALA A 353 -3.72 29.89 23.30
CA ALA A 353 -5.04 30.50 23.53
C ALA A 353 -5.93 30.45 22.28
N ASP A 354 -5.33 30.60 21.10
CA ASP A 354 -6.03 30.63 19.82
C ASP A 354 -6.17 29.20 19.27
N PRO A 355 -7.33 28.84 18.70
CA PRO A 355 -7.52 27.52 18.10
C PRO A 355 -6.68 27.38 16.82
N SER A 356 -6.35 26.13 16.49
CA SER A 356 -5.68 25.78 15.24
C SER A 356 -6.50 24.74 14.48
N TYR A 357 -7.60 25.20 13.89
CA TYR A 357 -8.54 24.36 13.17
C TYR A 357 -7.98 23.78 11.88
N GLN A 358 -8.23 22.48 11.69
CA GLN A 358 -7.99 21.74 10.45
C GLN A 358 -9.12 20.72 10.21
N TYR A 359 -9.24 20.23 8.97
CA TYR A 359 -10.18 19.15 8.66
C TYR A 359 -9.44 17.87 8.29
N GLU A 360 -9.97 16.74 8.72
CA GLU A 360 -9.37 15.44 8.48
C GLU A 360 -10.39 14.43 7.98
N THR A 361 -10.03 13.74 6.90
CA THR A 361 -10.66 12.47 6.52
C THR A 361 -9.72 11.34 6.90
N LEU A 362 -10.18 10.46 7.79
CA LEU A 362 -9.38 9.41 8.38
C LEU A 362 -10.06 8.05 8.22
N SER A 363 -9.30 7.05 7.79
CA SER A 363 -9.68 5.64 7.82
C SER A 363 -8.66 4.85 8.62
N GLY A 364 -9.06 4.38 9.80
CA GLY A 364 -8.30 3.46 10.63
C GLY A 364 -8.75 2.03 10.40
N SER A 365 -7.79 1.10 10.31
CA SER A 365 -8.07 -0.32 10.12
C SER A 365 -7.02 -1.20 10.80
N TYR A 366 -7.44 -1.96 11.80
CA TYR A 366 -6.66 -3.02 12.41
C TYR A 366 -6.95 -4.37 11.75
N ASP A 367 -5.90 -5.01 11.25
CA ASP A 367 -5.95 -6.35 10.70
C ASP A 367 -5.48 -7.37 11.75
N PRO A 368 -6.34 -8.28 12.24
CA PRO A 368 -5.96 -9.25 13.26
C PRO A 368 -5.00 -10.34 12.76
N ILE A 369 -4.88 -10.55 11.44
CA ILE A 369 -3.98 -11.54 10.83
C ILE A 369 -2.57 -10.97 10.69
N THR A 370 -2.43 -9.76 10.13
CA THR A 370 -1.12 -9.11 10.02
C THR A 370 -0.66 -8.52 11.35
N LYS A 371 -1.61 -8.18 12.23
CA LYS A 371 -1.45 -7.43 13.48
C LYS A 371 -0.96 -5.99 13.26
N ILE A 372 -1.29 -5.42 12.10
CA ILE A 372 -0.99 -4.04 11.75
C ILE A 372 -2.25 -3.22 11.91
N TYR A 373 -2.12 -2.06 12.55
CA TYR A 373 -3.07 -0.97 12.40
C TYR A 373 -2.58 -0.03 11.30
N THR A 374 -3.40 0.14 10.26
CA THR A 374 -3.15 1.05 9.14
C THR A 374 -4.04 2.27 9.29
N GLN A 375 -3.48 3.46 9.14
CA GLN A 375 -4.20 4.73 9.15
C GLN A 375 -3.97 5.45 7.83
N ILE A 376 -5.04 5.66 7.09
CA ILE A 376 -5.06 6.42 5.85
C ILE A 376 -5.69 7.78 6.17
N ARG A 377 -5.00 8.88 5.83
CA ARG A 377 -5.42 10.23 6.21
C ARG A 377 -5.28 11.22 5.06
N SER A 378 -6.27 12.08 4.93
CA SER A 378 -6.21 13.34 4.17
C SER A 378 -6.48 14.49 5.13
N LYS A 379 -5.50 15.40 5.27
CA LYS A 379 -5.52 16.52 6.22
C LYS A 379 -5.58 17.83 5.46
N THR A 380 -6.59 18.64 5.70
CA THR A 380 -6.77 19.97 5.13
C THR A 380 -6.38 21.04 6.15
N GLU A 381 -5.25 21.69 5.91
CA GLU A 381 -4.82 22.87 6.66
C GLU A 381 -5.61 24.09 6.18
N LEU A 382 -6.02 24.97 7.10
CA LEU A 382 -6.76 26.17 6.78
C LEU A 382 -5.85 27.39 6.58
N SER A 383 -6.28 28.34 5.74
CA SER A 383 -5.53 29.59 5.49
C SER A 383 -5.52 30.52 6.71
N ASP A 384 -6.59 30.44 7.50
CA ASP A 384 -6.72 31.07 8.81
C ASP A 384 -7.18 29.96 9.77
N PRO A 385 -6.26 29.39 10.56
CA PRO A 385 -6.57 28.27 11.44
C PRO A 385 -7.43 28.70 12.64
N SER A 386 -7.71 30.00 12.84
CA SER A 386 -8.66 30.45 13.86
C SER A 386 -10.12 30.43 13.40
N SER A 387 -10.38 30.13 12.11
CA SER A 387 -11.71 30.17 11.50
C SER A 387 -12.02 28.85 10.79
N GLU A 388 -13.00 28.11 11.33
CA GLU A 388 -13.51 26.84 10.75
C GLU A 388 -14.04 26.99 9.32
N SER A 389 -14.41 28.21 8.92
CA SER A 389 -14.93 28.55 7.59
C SER A 389 -13.87 29.01 6.60
N SER A 390 -12.61 29.06 7.03
CA SER A 390 -11.50 29.49 6.19
C SER A 390 -11.28 28.54 5.02
N LYS A 391 -10.71 29.06 3.94
CA LYS A 391 -10.38 28.24 2.77
C LYS A 391 -9.22 27.32 3.09
N ALA A 392 -9.23 26.16 2.45
CA ALA A 392 -8.11 25.23 2.48
C ALA A 392 -6.83 25.93 1.99
N LYS A 393 -5.75 25.83 2.76
CA LYS A 393 -4.41 26.31 2.40
C LYS A 393 -3.64 25.20 1.69
N ARG A 394 -3.68 24.00 2.24
CA ARG A 394 -2.95 22.83 1.74
C ARG A 394 -3.68 21.57 2.17
N ILE A 395 -3.66 20.55 1.32
CA ILE A 395 -4.06 19.20 1.69
C ILE A 395 -2.83 18.31 1.73
N GLU A 396 -2.70 17.48 2.76
CA GLU A 396 -1.66 16.49 2.93
C GLU A 396 -2.28 15.09 2.96
N GLU A 397 -1.74 14.15 2.19
CA GLU A 397 -2.17 12.75 2.22
C GLU A 397 -1.08 11.87 2.81
N SER A 398 -1.44 11.01 3.76
CA SER A 398 -0.50 10.12 4.44
C SER A 398 -1.06 8.71 4.68
N LEU A 399 -0.13 7.77 4.78
CA LEU A 399 -0.34 6.37 5.13
C LEU A 399 0.58 6.02 6.30
N ASN A 400 -0.01 5.64 7.43
CA ASN A 400 0.74 5.31 8.63
C ASN A 400 0.47 3.85 9.03
N PHE A 401 1.52 3.17 9.51
CA PHE A 401 1.42 1.81 10.01
C PHE A 401 1.88 1.74 11.46
N TYR A 402 1.18 0.97 12.27
CA TYR A 402 1.48 0.72 13.67
C TYR A 402 1.46 -0.79 13.92
N TYR A 403 2.52 -1.33 14.52
CA TYR A 403 2.65 -2.76 14.79
C TYR A 403 3.59 -3.02 15.96
N HIS A 404 3.41 -4.18 16.59
CA HIS A 404 4.24 -4.58 17.72
C HIS A 404 5.61 -5.10 17.27
N VAL A 405 6.64 -4.79 18.07
CA VAL A 405 8.01 -5.31 17.95
C VAL A 405 8.49 -5.81 19.33
N GLU A 406 9.48 -6.71 19.34
CA GLU A 406 9.94 -7.34 20.60
C GLU A 406 10.85 -6.41 21.40
N THR A 407 11.73 -5.67 20.72
CA THR A 407 12.63 -4.66 21.29
C THR A 407 12.61 -3.37 20.47
N PRO A 408 13.07 -2.23 21.02
CA PRO A 408 13.12 -0.96 20.28
C PRO A 408 14.03 -0.96 19.04
N SER A 409 14.94 -1.93 18.90
CA SER A 409 15.78 -2.02 17.70
C SER A 409 15.23 -2.94 16.63
N ASP A 410 14.14 -3.66 16.92
CA ASP A 410 13.59 -4.65 16.00
C ASP A 410 12.72 -4.03 14.91
N GLU A 411 12.62 -4.78 13.83
CA GLU A 411 11.83 -4.44 12.66
C GLU A 411 11.20 -5.72 12.10
N ARG A 412 10.07 -5.57 11.40
CA ARG A 412 9.41 -6.65 10.67
C ARG A 412 9.57 -6.44 9.16
N TYR A 413 9.57 -7.55 8.44
CA TYR A 413 9.92 -7.56 7.04
C TYR A 413 8.93 -8.34 6.20
N VAL A 414 8.73 -7.88 4.98
CA VAL A 414 8.20 -8.68 3.87
C VAL A 414 9.38 -9.45 3.27
N ASP A 415 9.29 -10.78 3.24
CA ASP A 415 10.29 -11.63 2.61
C ASP A 415 9.83 -12.03 1.19
N PHE A 416 10.60 -11.60 0.19
CA PHE A 416 10.28 -11.84 -1.20
C PHE A 416 10.50 -13.29 -1.63
N THR A 417 11.16 -14.13 -0.82
CA THR A 417 11.38 -15.54 -1.14
C THR A 417 10.08 -16.24 -1.61
N GLY A 418 10.14 -16.88 -2.78
CA GLY A 418 8.98 -17.52 -3.41
C GLY A 418 8.62 -16.91 -4.77
N SER A 419 7.42 -17.22 -5.27
CA SER A 419 6.96 -16.79 -6.60
C SER A 419 6.05 -15.58 -6.50
N TRP A 420 6.30 -14.58 -7.34
CA TRP A 420 5.50 -13.36 -7.43
C TRP A 420 5.09 -13.10 -8.87
N ASP A 421 3.80 -12.84 -9.08
CA ASP A 421 3.25 -12.56 -10.40
C ASP A 421 2.90 -11.08 -10.55
N THR A 422 3.24 -10.55 -11.73
CA THR A 422 2.75 -9.28 -12.24
C THR A 422 1.83 -9.54 -13.42
N THR A 423 0.60 -9.06 -13.36
CA THR A 423 -0.41 -9.24 -14.42
C THR A 423 -0.68 -7.94 -15.16
N GLN A 424 -0.83 -8.00 -16.49
CA GLN A 424 -1.17 -6.87 -17.35
C GLN A 424 -2.26 -7.25 -18.35
N ILE A 425 -3.17 -6.32 -18.67
CA ILE A 425 -4.20 -6.52 -19.70
C ILE A 425 -3.74 -5.92 -21.04
N CYS A 426 -3.51 -6.71 -22.07
CA CYS A 426 -2.99 -6.25 -23.36
C CYS A 426 -4.06 -5.54 -24.22
N ALA A 427 -3.66 -4.97 -25.36
CA ALA A 427 -4.58 -4.17 -26.19
C ALA A 427 -5.65 -5.02 -26.89
N ASP A 428 -5.42 -6.32 -27.03
CA ASP A 428 -6.40 -7.30 -27.48
C ASP A 428 -7.28 -7.85 -26.35
N GLY A 429 -7.13 -7.35 -25.13
CA GLY A 429 -7.87 -7.77 -23.94
C GLY A 429 -7.36 -9.06 -23.29
N GLN A 430 -6.28 -9.68 -23.78
CA GLN A 430 -5.68 -10.85 -23.14
C GLN A 430 -4.73 -10.45 -22.00
N ASN A 431 -4.49 -11.35 -21.06
CA ASN A 431 -3.58 -11.09 -19.94
C ASN A 431 -2.17 -11.60 -20.24
N ALA A 432 -1.18 -10.78 -19.91
CA ALA A 432 0.22 -11.19 -19.80
C ALA A 432 0.58 -11.31 -18.33
N VAL A 433 1.31 -12.38 -17.97
CA VAL A 433 1.76 -12.64 -16.60
C VAL A 433 3.27 -12.82 -16.61
N MET A 434 3.97 -11.90 -15.96
CA MET A 434 5.40 -12.02 -15.65
C MET A 434 5.54 -12.61 -14.26
N ARG A 435 6.40 -13.61 -14.10
CA ARG A 435 6.70 -14.27 -12.83
C ARG A 435 8.15 -14.05 -12.44
N MET A 436 8.36 -13.62 -11.20
CA MET A 436 9.65 -13.57 -10.54
C MET A 436 9.70 -14.65 -9.44
N VAL A 437 10.67 -15.55 -9.51
CA VAL A 437 10.92 -16.57 -8.48
C VAL A 437 12.16 -16.19 -7.70
N PHE A 438 11.98 -15.72 -6.47
CA PHE A 438 13.06 -15.31 -5.57
C PHE A 438 13.58 -16.49 -4.75
N ASP A 439 14.91 -16.62 -4.71
CA ASP A 439 15.66 -17.57 -3.89
C ASP A 439 16.75 -16.86 -3.10
N SER A 440 17.66 -17.60 -2.45
CA SER A 440 18.71 -17.02 -1.59
C SER A 440 19.72 -16.13 -2.33
N GLU A 441 19.77 -16.15 -3.65
CA GLU A 441 20.78 -15.41 -4.44
C GLU A 441 20.16 -14.27 -5.28
N GLY A 442 18.84 -14.28 -5.50
CA GLY A 442 18.17 -13.28 -6.32
C GLY A 442 16.84 -13.78 -6.90
N ALA A 443 16.48 -13.35 -8.11
CA ALA A 443 15.22 -13.71 -8.76
C ALA A 443 15.42 -14.26 -10.18
N THR A 444 14.69 -15.32 -10.52
CA THR A 444 14.57 -15.78 -11.92
C THR A 444 13.27 -15.27 -12.53
N VAL A 445 13.37 -14.57 -13.66
CA VAL A 445 12.24 -13.97 -14.38
C VAL A 445 11.73 -14.92 -15.46
N SER A 446 10.41 -15.03 -15.64
CA SER A 446 9.80 -15.86 -16.70
C SER A 446 8.38 -15.39 -17.03
N GLY A 447 7.78 -15.95 -18.09
CA GLY A 447 6.39 -15.65 -18.46
C GLY A 447 6.29 -14.67 -19.63
N LYS A 448 5.30 -13.78 -19.56
CA LYS A 448 4.91 -12.91 -20.67
C LYS A 448 4.71 -11.46 -20.23
N GLU A 449 4.96 -10.54 -21.14
CA GLU A 449 4.56 -9.14 -21.06
C GLU A 449 3.66 -8.74 -22.23
N CYS A 450 2.98 -7.60 -22.13
CA CYS A 450 2.23 -7.07 -23.27
C CYS A 450 3.17 -6.40 -24.26
N ASN A 451 3.20 -6.88 -25.50
CA ASN A 451 3.73 -6.10 -26.61
C ASN A 451 2.71 -5.03 -27.07
N ALA A 452 2.91 -4.45 -28.26
CA ALA A 452 2.00 -3.45 -28.82
C ALA A 452 0.51 -3.88 -28.81
N ASN A 453 0.23 -5.18 -29.05
CA ASN A 453 -1.12 -5.71 -29.20
C ASN A 453 -1.46 -6.83 -28.20
N SER A 454 -0.61 -7.85 -28.06
CA SER A 454 -0.92 -9.12 -27.38
C SER A 454 0.18 -9.55 -26.40
N PRO A 455 -0.06 -10.57 -25.55
CA PRO A 455 0.98 -11.16 -24.73
C PRO A 455 2.11 -11.75 -25.58
N ALA A 456 3.36 -11.49 -25.21
CA ALA A 456 4.57 -12.02 -25.81
C ALA A 456 5.51 -12.54 -24.71
N ASP A 457 6.36 -13.52 -25.05
CA ASP A 457 7.36 -14.04 -24.12
C ASP A 457 8.37 -12.95 -23.77
N LEU A 458 8.77 -12.90 -22.50
CA LEU A 458 9.80 -11.97 -22.03
C LEU A 458 11.12 -12.23 -22.76
N GLU A 459 11.79 -11.15 -23.20
CA GLU A 459 13.10 -11.25 -23.87
C GLU A 459 14.15 -11.93 -22.98
N ASP A 460 14.03 -11.78 -21.66
CA ASP A 460 14.92 -12.33 -20.65
C ASP A 460 14.30 -13.51 -19.87
N SER A 461 13.30 -14.20 -20.45
CA SER A 461 12.70 -15.37 -19.82
C SER A 461 13.73 -16.44 -19.47
N GLY A 462 13.76 -16.85 -18.20
CA GLY A 462 14.72 -17.78 -17.62
C GLY A 462 16.00 -17.13 -17.09
N LYS A 463 16.19 -15.82 -17.27
CA LYS A 463 17.36 -15.10 -16.73
C LYS A 463 17.23 -14.93 -15.22
N LYS A 464 18.34 -15.16 -14.52
CA LYS A 464 18.50 -14.89 -13.09
C LYS A 464 19.17 -13.52 -12.91
N TYR A 465 18.59 -12.72 -12.03
CA TYR A 465 19.15 -11.46 -11.55
C TYR A 465 19.49 -11.62 -10.08
N THR A 466 20.71 -11.22 -9.70
CA THR A 466 21.10 -11.12 -8.30
C THR A 466 20.35 -9.99 -7.59
N TYR A 467 20.31 -10.02 -6.27
CA TYR A 467 19.75 -8.89 -5.50
C TYR A 467 20.49 -7.57 -5.76
N GLU A 468 21.78 -7.62 -6.06
CA GLU A 468 22.57 -6.44 -6.42
C GLU A 468 22.12 -5.83 -7.76
N GLU A 469 21.94 -6.66 -8.79
CA GLU A 469 21.43 -6.22 -10.09
C GLU A 469 20.00 -5.67 -9.97
N LEU A 470 19.13 -6.33 -9.20
CA LEU A 470 17.77 -5.82 -8.93
C LEU A 470 17.80 -4.47 -8.18
N ALA A 471 18.72 -4.30 -7.24
CA ALA A 471 18.89 -3.04 -6.51
C ALA A 471 19.49 -1.91 -7.37
N ALA A 472 20.23 -2.25 -8.42
CA ALA A 472 20.81 -1.31 -9.37
C ALA A 472 19.77 -0.73 -10.34
N ILE A 473 18.68 -1.46 -10.61
CA ILE A 473 17.50 -0.98 -11.33
C ILE A 473 16.50 -0.29 -10.37
N ASP A 474 15.23 -0.70 -10.37
CA ASP A 474 14.16 -0.06 -9.60
C ASP A 474 13.73 -0.77 -8.30
N TYR A 475 14.33 -1.91 -7.93
CA TYR A 475 14.08 -2.61 -6.64
C TYR A 475 15.07 -2.16 -5.56
N TRP A 476 15.09 -0.86 -5.32
CA TRP A 476 16.18 -0.17 -4.64
C TRP A 476 16.54 -0.69 -3.24
N TRP A 477 15.61 -1.35 -2.54
CA TRP A 477 15.77 -1.88 -1.18
C TRP A 477 16.52 -3.20 -1.11
N PHE A 478 16.65 -3.92 -2.23
CA PHE A 478 17.43 -5.15 -2.25
C PHE A 478 18.92 -4.87 -2.02
N ASN A 479 19.66 -5.93 -1.69
CA ASN A 479 21.11 -5.88 -1.45
C ASN A 479 21.52 -4.99 -0.27
N ILE A 480 20.68 -4.94 0.77
CA ILE A 480 21.05 -4.36 2.07
C ILE A 480 21.46 -5.50 3.00
N SER A 481 22.66 -5.38 3.58
CA SER A 481 23.31 -6.44 4.36
C SER A 481 22.39 -6.98 5.46
N GLY A 482 22.20 -8.30 5.51
CA GLY A 482 21.36 -8.99 6.49
C GLY A 482 19.85 -8.95 6.20
N ARG A 483 19.46 -8.36 5.06
CA ARG A 483 18.06 -8.26 4.59
C ARG A 483 17.96 -8.37 3.07
N GLU A 484 18.80 -9.21 2.47
CA GLU A 484 19.00 -9.28 1.01
C GLU A 484 17.69 -9.54 0.23
N SER A 485 16.80 -10.38 0.76
CA SER A 485 15.47 -10.69 0.21
C SER A 485 14.32 -9.91 0.87
N LYS A 486 14.62 -8.97 1.77
CA LYS A 486 13.66 -8.45 2.76
C LYS A 486 13.52 -6.94 2.69
N ALA A 487 12.28 -6.48 2.77
CA ALA A 487 11.95 -5.06 2.79
C ALA A 487 11.09 -4.70 4.00
N THR A 488 11.28 -3.51 4.55
CA THR A 488 10.38 -2.93 5.55
C THR A 488 9.18 -2.28 4.86
N LEU A 489 8.11 -2.02 5.61
CA LEU A 489 6.98 -1.24 5.07
C LEU A 489 7.38 0.18 4.67
N THR A 490 8.40 0.78 5.32
CA THR A 490 8.97 2.06 4.88
C THR A 490 9.61 1.94 3.51
N ASP A 491 10.40 0.89 3.26
CA ASP A 491 11.02 0.70 1.94
C ASP A 491 9.95 0.51 0.85
N LEU A 492 8.91 -0.28 1.12
CA LEU A 492 7.88 -0.61 0.13
C LEU A 492 6.80 0.48 -0.07
N ASN A 493 6.86 1.58 0.68
CA ASN A 493 5.94 2.71 0.54
C ASN A 493 6.65 4.05 0.29
N SER A 494 7.95 4.03 -0.01
CA SER A 494 8.74 5.22 -0.31
C SER A 494 8.73 5.55 -1.81
N VAL A 495 8.87 6.83 -2.12
CA VAL A 495 9.13 7.34 -3.48
C VAL A 495 10.61 7.62 -3.62
N VAL A 496 11.24 7.12 -4.68
CA VAL A 496 12.69 7.16 -4.86
C VAL A 496 13.06 7.66 -6.24
N ARG A 497 13.95 8.65 -6.32
CA ARG A 497 14.61 9.05 -7.57
C ARG A 497 15.79 8.12 -7.86
N PHE A 498 15.96 7.70 -9.12
CA PHE A 498 17.08 6.87 -9.54
C PHE A 498 17.44 7.10 -11.01
N CYS A 499 18.60 6.59 -11.42
CA CYS A 499 19.09 6.59 -12.79
C CYS A 499 19.19 5.14 -13.30
N ASP A 500 18.47 4.83 -14.37
CA ASP A 500 18.40 3.50 -15.01
C ASP A 500 19.55 3.29 -16.01
N ASP A 501 20.77 3.61 -15.58
CA ASP A 501 22.01 3.44 -16.38
C ASP A 501 23.21 3.01 -15.53
N THR A 502 22.96 2.60 -14.29
CA THR A 502 23.99 2.10 -13.36
C THR A 502 24.75 0.91 -13.95
N ASP A 503 24.08 0.05 -14.71
CA ASP A 503 24.68 -1.10 -15.39
C ASP A 503 25.59 -0.71 -16.57
N ASN A 504 25.45 0.50 -17.12
CA ASN A 504 26.26 1.00 -18.25
C ASN A 504 27.30 2.05 -17.84
N GLY A 505 27.50 2.26 -16.53
CA GLY A 505 28.62 3.04 -15.99
C GLY A 505 28.24 4.36 -15.35
N TYR A 506 26.96 4.70 -15.19
CA TYR A 506 26.57 5.80 -14.31
C TYR A 506 26.97 5.50 -12.85
N ILE A 507 27.72 6.42 -12.23
CA ILE A 507 28.15 6.30 -10.84
C ILE A 507 27.41 7.35 -9.99
N PRO A 508 26.56 6.94 -9.03
CA PRO A 508 25.91 7.85 -8.11
C PRO A 508 26.91 8.75 -7.37
N GLY A 509 26.65 10.06 -7.39
CA GLY A 509 27.50 11.06 -6.74
C GLY A 509 28.81 11.41 -7.47
N SER A 510 29.02 10.92 -8.70
CA SER A 510 30.18 11.28 -9.53
C SER A 510 30.20 12.74 -9.99
N GLY A 511 29.04 13.42 -9.97
CA GLY A 511 28.83 14.72 -10.61
C GLY A 511 28.45 14.62 -12.09
N ASP A 512 28.42 13.40 -12.64
CA ASP A 512 27.87 13.17 -13.97
C ASP A 512 26.34 13.22 -13.91
N LYS A 513 25.72 13.69 -15.01
CA LYS A 513 24.27 13.64 -15.16
C LYS A 513 23.83 12.24 -15.55
N CYS A 514 22.64 11.84 -15.10
CA CYS A 514 22.03 10.62 -15.61
C CYS A 514 21.92 10.73 -17.14
N PRO A 515 22.41 9.73 -17.89
CA PRO A 515 22.48 9.85 -19.34
C PRO A 515 21.11 9.71 -19.99
N VAL A 516 21.10 9.97 -21.29
CA VAL A 516 20.00 9.62 -22.17
C VAL A 516 20.36 8.36 -22.95
N ASP A 517 19.36 7.53 -23.28
CA ASP A 517 19.60 6.37 -24.14
C ASP A 517 19.99 6.79 -25.58
N ALA A 518 20.29 5.81 -26.42
CA ALA A 518 20.64 6.05 -27.84
C ALA A 518 19.52 6.73 -28.66
N LYS A 519 18.29 6.77 -28.14
CA LYS A 519 17.12 7.44 -28.75
C LYS A 519 16.87 8.84 -28.17
N GLY A 520 17.68 9.26 -27.19
CA GLY A 520 17.54 10.54 -26.50
C GLY A 520 16.51 10.54 -25.37
N ASN A 521 16.02 9.38 -24.93
CA ASN A 521 15.10 9.28 -23.81
C ASN A 521 15.86 9.41 -22.49
N ASN A 522 15.31 10.17 -21.56
CA ASN A 522 15.86 10.30 -20.21
C ASN A 522 15.93 8.92 -19.51
N GLN A 523 17.04 8.62 -18.83
CA GLN A 523 17.17 7.44 -17.97
C GLN A 523 16.98 7.77 -16.49
N GLU A 524 16.75 9.04 -16.16
CA GLU A 524 16.35 9.46 -14.82
C GLU A 524 14.85 9.24 -14.62
N TYR A 525 14.49 8.67 -13.48
CA TYR A 525 13.13 8.33 -13.14
C TYR A 525 12.83 8.52 -11.65
N ILE A 526 11.56 8.70 -11.35
CA ILE A 526 10.99 8.65 -10.01
C ILE A 526 10.14 7.39 -9.92
N ILE A 527 10.46 6.49 -8.99
CA ILE A 527 9.68 5.29 -8.73
C ILE A 527 8.87 5.49 -7.46
N LYS A 528 7.57 5.24 -7.58
CA LYS A 528 6.70 5.05 -6.43
C LYS A 528 6.43 3.55 -6.28
N TRP A 529 6.82 3.02 -5.13
CA TRP A 529 6.38 1.71 -4.65
C TRP A 529 5.34 1.91 -3.56
N GLU A 530 4.31 1.08 -3.58
CA GLU A 530 3.24 1.10 -2.59
C GLU A 530 2.84 -0.31 -2.23
N TYR A 531 2.78 -0.61 -0.94
CA TYR A 531 2.52 -1.94 -0.45
C TYR A 531 1.51 -1.92 0.70
N GLN A 532 0.39 -2.61 0.48
CA GLN A 532 -0.58 -2.92 1.52
C GLN A 532 -0.33 -4.35 2.01
N PRO A 533 0.10 -4.55 3.27
CA PRO A 533 0.39 -5.88 3.80
C PRO A 533 -0.88 -6.72 3.99
N ALA A 534 -0.77 -8.01 3.69
CA ALA A 534 -1.78 -9.03 3.96
C ALA A 534 -1.09 -10.35 4.34
N GLY A 535 -1.83 -11.22 5.03
CA GLY A 535 -1.33 -12.51 5.51
C GLY A 535 -0.39 -12.38 6.72
N THR A 536 -0.15 -13.48 7.42
CA THR A 536 0.62 -13.48 8.68
C THR A 536 2.07 -13.01 8.51
N ASN A 537 2.68 -13.32 7.35
CA ASN A 537 4.06 -12.97 7.01
C ASN A 537 4.16 -11.63 6.25
N TRP A 538 3.05 -10.92 6.08
CA TRP A 538 2.97 -9.65 5.36
C TRP A 538 3.39 -9.73 3.89
N ASP A 539 3.36 -10.90 3.26
CA ASP A 539 3.87 -11.14 1.90
C ASP A 539 2.77 -11.53 0.90
N GLU A 540 1.49 -11.54 1.31
CA GLU A 540 0.35 -11.88 0.44
C GLU A 540 -0.35 -10.64 -0.15
N GLY A 541 0.15 -9.45 0.20
CA GLY A 541 -0.41 -8.16 -0.20
C GLY A 541 -0.13 -7.77 -1.65
N LEU A 542 -0.56 -6.57 -2.04
CA LEU A 542 -0.30 -6.01 -3.37
C LEU A 542 0.86 -5.03 -3.32
N LEU A 543 1.88 -5.27 -4.14
CA LEU A 543 2.98 -4.36 -4.39
C LEU A 543 2.76 -3.64 -5.71
N THR A 544 2.39 -2.36 -5.63
CA THR A 544 2.13 -1.51 -6.79
C THR A 544 3.37 -0.69 -7.12
N ARG A 545 3.70 -0.60 -8.39
CA ARG A 545 4.86 0.13 -8.92
C ARG A 545 4.41 1.13 -9.99
N ARG A 546 4.80 2.39 -9.83
CA ARG A 546 4.66 3.44 -10.85
C ARG A 546 6.03 4.06 -11.15
N LYS A 547 6.47 3.97 -12.40
CA LYS A 547 7.70 4.60 -12.92
C LYS A 547 7.35 5.89 -13.65
N MET A 548 7.94 7.00 -13.26
CA MET A 548 7.67 8.33 -13.82
C MET A 548 8.95 8.99 -14.30
N THR A 549 8.86 9.77 -15.38
CA THR A 549 9.92 10.71 -15.77
C THR A 549 9.94 11.94 -14.87
N PRO A 550 10.99 12.77 -14.89
CA PRO A 550 11.10 13.95 -14.04
C PRO A 550 10.03 15.02 -14.25
N ASP A 551 9.29 14.98 -15.37
CA ASP A 551 8.13 15.84 -15.64
C ASP A 551 6.82 15.30 -15.05
N GLY A 552 6.84 14.13 -14.40
CA GLY A 552 5.67 13.45 -13.83
C GLY A 552 4.96 12.49 -14.77
N SER A 553 5.36 12.40 -16.04
CA SER A 553 4.72 11.49 -17.00
C SER A 553 4.99 10.04 -16.59
N THR A 554 3.93 9.22 -16.56
CA THR A 554 4.08 7.79 -16.24
C THR A 554 4.66 7.05 -17.44
N THR A 555 5.77 6.35 -17.22
CA THR A 555 6.40 5.51 -18.23
C THR A 555 5.92 4.08 -18.10
N GLY A 556 5.46 3.51 -19.21
CA GLY A 556 4.86 2.19 -19.20
C GLY A 556 3.56 2.16 -18.39
N ARG A 557 3.28 1.03 -17.76
CA ARG A 557 2.05 0.81 -17.00
C ARG A 557 2.33 0.71 -15.52
N VAL A 558 1.33 1.03 -14.71
CA VAL A 558 1.34 0.66 -13.30
C VAL A 558 1.36 -0.86 -13.21
N SER A 559 2.37 -1.38 -12.52
CA SER A 559 2.58 -2.82 -12.35
C SER A 559 2.13 -3.22 -10.95
N ILE A 560 1.34 -4.28 -10.84
CA ILE A 560 0.90 -4.84 -9.56
C ILE A 560 1.48 -6.24 -9.42
N MET A 561 2.39 -6.40 -8.47
CA MET A 561 3.03 -7.65 -8.13
C MET A 561 2.37 -8.24 -6.87
N GLN A 562 2.14 -9.54 -6.86
CA GLN A 562 1.59 -10.26 -5.71
C GLN A 562 2.18 -11.66 -5.61
N LYS A 563 2.43 -12.13 -4.38
CA LYS A 563 2.92 -13.47 -4.13
C LYS A 563 1.89 -14.53 -4.50
N ILE A 564 2.36 -15.63 -5.06
CA ILE A 564 1.56 -16.82 -5.38
C ILE A 564 1.85 -17.88 -4.32
N ASN A 565 0.80 -18.32 -3.63
CA ASN A 565 0.85 -19.33 -2.58
C ASN A 565 0.69 -20.76 -3.11
#